data_AF-A0A949WLT3-F1
#
_entry.id   AF-A0A949WLT3-F1
#
_cell.length_a   1.000
_cell.length_b   1.000
_cell.length_c   1.000
_cell.angle_alpha   90.00
_cell.angle_beta   90.00
_cell.angle_gamma   90.00
#
_symmetry.space_group_name_H-M   'P 1'
#
loop_
_entity.id
_entity.type
_entity.pdbx_description
1 polymer ?
#
loop_
_entity_poly.entity_id
_entity_poly.type
_entity_poly.pdbx_seq_one_letter_code
_entity_poly.pdbx_strand_id
1 'polypeptide(L)'
;MLTEPHILESLSRAYIRAVAGKAGLNLSIREYDYGVDGNFDEITIRNNRRVESGFSLSFQLKASTQWQRNDNTIVYDLEAKTYNDLVIRRNFRMAVPCILILFALPPNSSEWLIYDEEEMRIRGSCYWEYLNGKPTTNRQSVRIRIKREQRLTPESLLELIEKVKIGEW
;
A
#
# COMPACT_ATOMS: atom_id res chain seq x y z
N MET A 1 -15.09 4.70 22.07
CA MET A 1 -15.02 3.75 20.94
C MET A 1 -14.07 4.34 19.91
N LEU A 2 -13.31 3.52 19.15
CA LEU A 2 -12.50 4.02 18.05
C LEU A 2 -13.39 4.72 17.01
N THR A 3 -12.86 5.74 16.35
CA THR A 3 -13.52 6.38 15.21
C THR A 3 -13.43 5.46 13.98
N GLU A 4 -14.35 5.63 13.04
CA GLU A 4 -14.36 4.86 11.80
C GLU A 4 -13.02 4.91 11.04
N PRO A 5 -12.35 6.08 10.89
CA PRO A 5 -11.03 6.13 10.26
C PRO A 5 -9.97 5.28 10.96
N HIS A 6 -9.95 5.23 12.30
CA HIS A 6 -9.00 4.39 13.04
C HIS A 6 -9.30 2.89 12.88
N ILE A 7 -10.56 2.50 12.69
CA ILE A 7 -10.94 1.11 12.38
C ILE A 7 -10.43 0.73 10.99
N LEU A 8 -10.69 1.58 9.99
CA LEU A 8 -10.18 1.38 8.62
C LEU A 8 -8.66 1.28 8.58
N GLU A 9 -7.97 2.15 9.31
CA GLU A 9 -6.51 2.11 9.45
C GLU A 9 -6.05 0.78 10.05
N SER A 10 -6.67 0.33 11.13
CA SER A 10 -6.35 -0.96 11.78
C SER A 10 -6.52 -2.14 10.83
N LEU A 11 -7.64 -2.20 10.10
CA LEU A 11 -7.91 -3.26 9.13
C LEU A 11 -6.92 -3.22 7.95
N SER A 12 -6.57 -2.02 7.46
CA SER A 12 -5.60 -1.87 6.38
C SER A 12 -4.21 -2.36 6.80
N ARG A 13 -3.76 -2.04 8.03
CA ARG A 13 -2.50 -2.52 8.58
C ARG A 13 -2.50 -4.03 8.78
N ALA A 14 -3.62 -4.61 9.22
CA ALA A 14 -3.77 -6.06 9.35
C ALA A 14 -3.67 -6.77 7.98
N TYR A 15 -4.36 -6.25 6.96
CA TYR A 15 -4.29 -6.79 5.59
C TYR A 15 -2.85 -6.76 5.05
N ILE A 16 -2.18 -5.61 5.19
CA ILE A 16 -0.80 -5.43 4.71
C ILE A 16 0.17 -6.35 5.44
N ARG A 17 0.01 -6.51 6.76
CA ARG A 17 0.81 -7.45 7.55
C ARG A 17 0.61 -8.89 7.13
N ALA A 18 -0.63 -9.29 6.82
CA ALA A 18 -0.91 -10.64 6.32
C ALA A 18 -0.25 -10.89 4.95
N VAL A 19 -0.35 -9.93 4.02
CA VAL A 19 0.27 -10.04 2.69
C VAL A 19 1.80 -10.09 2.79
N ALA A 20 2.41 -9.18 3.56
CA ALA A 20 3.86 -9.15 3.77
C ALA A 20 4.38 -10.45 4.39
N GLY A 21 3.71 -10.92 5.46
CA GLY A 21 4.08 -12.16 6.14
C GLY A 21 3.95 -13.38 5.21
N LYS A 22 2.91 -13.43 4.39
CA LYS A 22 2.74 -14.51 3.39
C LYS A 22 3.79 -14.45 2.29
N ALA A 23 4.23 -13.26 1.90
CA ALA A 23 5.33 -13.04 0.95
C ALA A 23 6.71 -13.35 1.55
N GLY A 24 6.83 -13.52 2.88
CA GLY A 24 8.11 -13.75 3.55
C GLY A 24 8.98 -12.50 3.69
N LEU A 25 8.37 -11.31 3.62
CA LEU A 25 9.05 -10.03 3.77
C LEU A 25 8.93 -9.52 5.22
N ASN A 26 9.94 -8.78 5.66
CA ASN A 26 9.83 -8.03 6.91
C ASN A 26 8.98 -6.77 6.66
N LEU A 27 8.14 -6.41 7.63
CA LEU A 27 7.26 -5.25 7.54
C LEU A 27 7.60 -4.26 8.66
N SER A 28 8.03 -3.08 8.27
CA SER A 28 8.20 -1.93 9.17
C SER A 28 7.01 -0.98 9.03
N ILE A 29 6.36 -0.64 10.16
CA ILE A 29 5.32 0.40 10.22
C ILE A 29 5.90 1.59 10.98
N ARG A 30 5.71 2.80 10.46
CA ARG A 30 6.23 4.02 11.10
C ARG A 30 5.28 4.53 12.18
N GLU A 31 5.86 5.03 13.27
CA GLU A 31 5.12 5.66 14.36
C GLU A 31 4.72 7.10 14.04
N TYR A 32 5.58 7.83 13.32
CA TYR A 32 5.32 9.20 12.85
C TYR A 32 5.13 9.21 11.34
N ASP A 33 3.98 9.71 10.87
CA ASP A 33 3.66 9.83 9.45
C ASP A 33 4.26 11.13 8.87
N TYR A 34 5.39 10.99 8.19
CA TYR A 34 5.98 12.04 7.33
C TYR A 34 5.77 11.71 5.84
N GLY A 35 4.59 11.19 5.49
CA GLY A 35 4.24 10.80 4.12
C GLY A 35 4.77 9.42 3.71
N VAL A 36 5.10 8.58 4.69
CA VAL A 36 5.44 7.16 4.50
C VAL A 36 4.89 6.37 5.69
N ASP A 37 4.00 5.41 5.43
CA ASP A 37 3.38 4.59 6.47
C ASP A 37 4.24 3.38 6.86
N GLY A 38 5.07 2.88 5.94
CA GLY A 38 5.91 1.72 6.21
C GLY A 38 6.80 1.30 5.05
N ASN A 39 7.51 0.20 5.24
CA ASN A 39 8.28 -0.45 4.18
C ASN A 39 8.13 -1.97 4.22
N PHE A 40 8.24 -2.59 3.05
CA PHE A 40 8.49 -4.02 2.90
C PHE A 40 9.98 -4.24 2.64
N ASP A 41 10.61 -5.06 3.47
CA ASP A 41 12.06 -5.25 3.48
C ASP A 41 12.37 -6.72 3.14
N GLU A 42 13.18 -6.95 2.11
CA GLU A 42 13.59 -8.30 1.71
C GLU A 42 14.58 -8.89 2.73
N ILE A 43 14.38 -10.15 3.09
CA ILE A 43 15.28 -10.90 3.98
C ILE A 43 16.13 -11.88 3.16
N THR A 44 17.43 -11.92 3.45
CA THR A 44 18.38 -12.86 2.87
C THR A 44 19.14 -13.63 3.95
N ILE A 45 19.86 -14.68 3.55
CA ILE A 45 20.72 -15.47 4.43
C ILE A 45 22.18 -15.07 4.17
N ARG A 46 22.84 -14.53 5.20
CA ARG A 46 24.27 -14.20 5.19
C ARG A 46 24.94 -14.82 6.40
N ASN A 47 25.97 -15.64 6.19
CA ASN A 47 26.69 -16.37 7.25
C ASN A 47 25.74 -17.17 8.16
N ASN A 48 24.84 -17.96 7.56
CA ASN A 48 23.84 -18.78 8.25
C ASN A 48 22.87 -18.01 9.16
N ARG A 49 22.75 -16.69 9.00
CA ARG A 49 21.83 -15.82 9.73
C ARG A 49 20.92 -15.07 8.77
N ARG A 50 19.63 -14.95 9.12
CA ARG A 50 18.67 -14.10 8.43
C ARG A 50 18.95 -12.63 8.73
N VAL A 51 19.10 -11.83 7.69
CA VAL A 51 19.32 -10.38 7.76
C VAL A 51 18.56 -9.69 6.64
N GLU A 52 18.26 -8.40 6.78
CA GLU A 52 17.74 -7.60 5.68
C GLU A 52 18.77 -7.52 4.55
N SER A 53 18.32 -7.68 3.30
CA SER A 53 19.19 -7.62 2.12
C SER A 53 19.58 -6.18 1.76
N GLY A 54 18.83 -5.20 2.24
CA GLY A 54 18.95 -3.78 1.89
C GLY A 54 18.00 -3.34 0.77
N PHE A 55 17.32 -4.27 0.11
CA PHE A 55 16.25 -3.96 -0.84
C PHE A 55 14.94 -3.74 -0.09
N SER A 56 14.35 -2.56 -0.31
CA SER A 56 13.19 -2.08 0.42
C SER A 56 12.22 -1.39 -0.52
N LEU A 57 10.92 -1.54 -0.24
CA LEU A 57 9.85 -0.83 -0.92
C LEU A 57 9.03 -0.07 0.12
N SER A 58 9.13 1.26 0.09
CA SER A 58 8.29 2.12 0.93
C SER A 58 6.85 2.15 0.41
N PHE A 59 5.91 2.46 1.29
CA PHE A 59 4.53 2.70 0.90
C PHE A 59 3.85 3.80 1.72
N GLN A 60 2.88 4.46 1.09
CA GLN A 60 1.82 5.20 1.77
C GLN A 60 0.53 4.41 1.66
N LEU A 61 -0.11 4.13 2.79
CA LEU A 61 -1.34 3.37 2.91
C LEU A 61 -2.54 4.31 3.06
N LYS A 62 -3.55 4.08 2.25
CA LYS A 62 -4.88 4.70 2.37
C LYS A 62 -5.92 3.60 2.42
N ALA A 63 -6.97 3.82 3.20
CA ALA A 63 -8.12 2.95 3.29
C ALA A 63 -9.39 3.77 3.04
N SER A 64 -10.31 3.25 2.22
CA SER A 64 -11.53 3.99 1.89
C SER A 64 -12.68 3.07 1.51
N THR A 65 -13.89 3.50 1.88
CA THR A 65 -15.16 3.00 1.35
C THR A 65 -15.65 3.80 0.14
N GLN A 66 -15.05 4.97 -0.13
CA GLN A 66 -15.42 5.89 -1.20
C GLN A 66 -14.48 5.71 -2.39
N TRP A 67 -14.77 4.70 -3.21
CA TRP A 67 -14.04 4.39 -4.43
C TRP A 67 -15.01 3.87 -5.49
N GLN A 68 -14.59 3.90 -6.75
CA GLN A 68 -15.38 3.36 -7.86
C GLN A 68 -14.57 2.33 -8.62
N ARG A 69 -15.28 1.43 -9.29
CA ARG A 69 -14.69 0.41 -10.15
C ARG A 69 -15.26 0.50 -11.54
N ASN A 70 -14.37 0.58 -12.51
CA ASN A 70 -14.67 0.39 -13.92
C ASN A 70 -14.10 -0.97 -14.38
N ASP A 71 -14.27 -1.32 -15.65
CA ASP A 71 -13.84 -2.61 -16.19
C ASP A 71 -12.37 -2.91 -15.90
N ASN A 72 -11.49 -1.90 -16.02
CA ASN A 72 -10.04 -2.09 -15.91
C ASN A 72 -9.38 -1.28 -14.79
N THR A 73 -10.11 -0.40 -14.09
CA THR A 73 -9.51 0.53 -13.12
C THR A 73 -10.31 0.68 -11.84
N ILE A 74 -9.60 0.90 -10.74
CA ILE A 74 -10.11 1.44 -9.48
C ILE A 74 -9.90 2.96 -9.51
N VAL A 75 -10.97 3.71 -9.25
CA VAL A 75 -10.96 5.17 -9.25
C VAL A 75 -11.10 5.66 -7.82
N TYR A 76 -10.21 6.57 -7.43
CA TYR A 76 -10.15 7.10 -6.07
C TYR A 76 -9.71 8.57 -6.10
N ASP A 77 -10.30 9.39 -5.24
CA ASP A 77 -9.92 10.79 -5.08
C ASP A 77 -8.92 10.91 -3.93
N LEU A 78 -7.63 10.94 -4.27
CA LEU A 78 -6.52 10.99 -3.32
C LEU A 78 -6.30 12.43 -2.84
N GLU A 79 -6.01 12.64 -1.55
CA GLU A 79 -5.64 13.97 -1.03
C GLU A 79 -4.51 14.60 -1.85
N ALA A 80 -4.69 15.87 -2.25
CA ALA A 80 -3.74 16.55 -3.14
C ALA A 80 -2.33 16.64 -2.55
N LYS A 81 -2.21 16.81 -1.22
CA LYS A 81 -0.94 16.79 -0.51
C LYS A 81 -0.24 15.43 -0.65
N THR A 82 -0.93 14.33 -0.33
CA THR A 82 -0.37 12.98 -0.49
C THR A 82 0.02 12.67 -1.94
N TYR A 83 -0.79 13.09 -2.91
CA TYR A 83 -0.44 12.96 -4.34
C TYR A 83 0.88 13.70 -4.66
N ASN A 84 1.00 14.96 -4.23
CA ASN A 84 2.19 15.77 -4.45
C ASN A 84 3.42 15.17 -3.77
N ASP A 85 3.31 14.73 -2.51
CA ASP A 85 4.40 14.12 -1.76
C ASP A 85 4.95 12.87 -2.47
N LEU A 86 4.06 11.99 -2.95
CA LEU A 86 4.45 10.77 -3.66
C LEU A 86 5.08 11.06 -5.04
N VAL A 87 4.51 12.00 -5.81
CA VAL A 87 5.06 12.40 -7.12
C VAL A 87 6.41 13.10 -6.98
N ILE A 88 6.56 14.00 -6.01
CA ILE A 88 7.82 14.67 -5.73
C ILE A 88 8.86 13.62 -5.30
N ARG A 89 8.48 12.72 -4.40
CA ARG A 89 9.37 11.67 -3.91
C ARG A 89 9.90 10.79 -5.03
N ARG A 90 9.04 10.37 -5.97
CA ARG A 90 9.45 9.60 -7.14
C ARG A 90 10.55 10.29 -7.96
N ASN A 91 10.54 11.62 -8.01
CA ASN A 91 11.51 12.39 -8.78
C ASN A 91 12.86 12.58 -8.06
N PHE A 92 12.99 12.22 -6.77
CA PHE A 92 14.28 12.23 -6.10
C PHE A 92 15.16 11.08 -6.60
N ARG A 93 16.32 11.44 -7.16
CA ARG A 93 17.33 10.46 -7.55
C ARG A 93 17.79 9.67 -6.32
N MET A 94 17.88 8.35 -6.46
CA MET A 94 18.36 7.42 -5.41
C MET A 94 17.47 7.28 -4.17
N ALA A 95 16.22 7.78 -4.20
CA ALA A 95 15.26 7.51 -3.14
C ALA A 95 14.73 6.07 -3.22
N VAL A 96 14.46 5.47 -2.06
CA VAL A 96 13.70 4.21 -1.98
C VAL A 96 12.32 4.42 -2.63
N PRO A 97 11.94 3.60 -3.64
CA PRO A 97 10.63 3.70 -4.28
C PRO A 97 9.52 3.69 -3.24
N CYS A 98 8.52 4.54 -3.43
CA CYS A 98 7.36 4.64 -2.54
C CYS A 98 6.08 4.55 -3.36
N ILE A 99 5.33 3.48 -3.13
CA ILE A 99 4.04 3.25 -3.80
C ILE A 99 2.89 3.76 -2.94
N LEU A 100 1.81 4.20 -3.59
CA LEU A 100 0.52 4.29 -2.94
C LEU A 100 -0.07 2.89 -2.83
N ILE A 101 -0.63 2.56 -1.67
CA ILE A 101 -1.50 1.40 -1.49
C ILE A 101 -2.88 1.91 -1.08
N LEU A 102 -3.90 1.55 -1.85
CA LEU A 102 -5.30 1.81 -1.53
C LEU A 102 -5.97 0.51 -1.12
N PHE A 103 -6.36 0.39 0.15
CA PHE A 103 -7.31 -0.61 0.60
C PHE A 103 -8.73 -0.14 0.29
N ALA A 104 -9.38 -0.80 -0.67
CA ALA A 104 -10.72 -0.50 -1.13
C ALA A 104 -11.74 -1.43 -0.43
N LEU A 105 -12.50 -0.90 0.53
CA LEU A 105 -13.46 -1.64 1.36
C LEU A 105 -14.90 -1.47 0.87
N PRO A 106 -15.82 -2.42 1.13
CA PRO A 106 -17.24 -2.19 0.89
C PRO A 106 -17.79 -1.05 1.78
N PRO A 107 -18.86 -0.36 1.34
CA PRO A 107 -19.43 0.78 2.05
C PRO A 107 -20.04 0.43 3.41
N ASN A 108 -20.55 -0.79 3.59
CA ASN A 108 -21.13 -1.22 4.84
C ASN A 108 -20.04 -1.78 5.78
N SER A 109 -19.90 -1.18 6.96
CA SER A 109 -18.89 -1.54 7.95
C SER A 109 -19.11 -2.91 8.59
N SER A 110 -20.35 -3.42 8.61
CA SER A 110 -20.63 -4.78 9.07
C SER A 110 -19.99 -5.85 8.19
N GLU A 111 -19.58 -5.50 6.97
CA GLU A 111 -18.97 -6.42 6.01
C GLU A 111 -17.43 -6.41 6.07
N TRP A 112 -16.80 -5.51 6.84
CA TRP A 112 -15.35 -5.30 6.80
C TRP A 112 -14.54 -6.47 7.36
N LEU A 113 -15.02 -7.07 8.44
CA LEU A 113 -14.42 -8.22 9.09
C LEU A 113 -15.49 -9.27 9.34
N ILE A 114 -15.37 -10.39 8.63
CA ILE A 114 -16.26 -11.55 8.76
C ILE A 114 -15.43 -12.64 9.43
N TYR A 115 -15.99 -13.33 10.42
CA TYR A 115 -15.30 -14.40 11.11
C TYR A 115 -16.28 -15.47 11.58
N ASP A 116 -15.79 -16.70 11.64
CA ASP A 116 -16.44 -17.87 12.23
C ASP A 116 -15.38 -18.78 12.86
N GLU A 117 -15.73 -20.02 13.19
CA GLU A 117 -14.78 -20.96 13.81
C GLU A 117 -13.69 -21.46 12.86
N GLU A 118 -13.90 -21.38 11.54
CA GLU A 118 -12.98 -21.91 10.53
C GLU A 118 -12.10 -20.82 9.92
N GLU A 119 -12.65 -19.61 9.73
CA GLU A 119 -11.93 -18.54 9.04
C GLU A 119 -12.21 -17.12 9.58
N MET A 120 -11.27 -16.25 9.26
CA MET A 120 -11.42 -14.79 9.38
C MET A 120 -11.11 -14.16 8.03
N ARG A 121 -12.04 -13.35 7.53
CA ARG A 121 -11.97 -12.66 6.24
C ARG A 121 -12.04 -11.16 6.44
N ILE A 122 -10.98 -10.47 6.02
CA ILE A 122 -10.98 -9.01 5.86
C ILE A 122 -11.49 -8.71 4.45
N ARG A 123 -12.68 -8.09 4.33
CA ARG A 123 -13.30 -7.84 3.03
C ARG A 123 -12.78 -6.55 2.39
N GLY A 124 -12.51 -6.64 1.09
CA GLY A 124 -11.94 -5.56 0.29
C GLY A 124 -10.73 -6.05 -0.48
N SER A 125 -10.02 -5.15 -1.16
CA SER A 125 -8.76 -5.49 -1.82
C SER A 125 -7.81 -4.30 -1.79
N CYS A 126 -6.54 -4.59 -1.56
CA CYS A 126 -5.48 -3.60 -1.72
C CYS A 126 -5.07 -3.52 -3.19
N TYR A 127 -4.93 -2.29 -3.68
CA TYR A 127 -4.35 -1.99 -4.99
C TYR A 127 -3.15 -1.08 -4.78
N TRP A 128 -2.13 -1.21 -5.63
CA TRP A 128 -0.94 -0.38 -5.57
C TRP A 128 -0.80 0.49 -6.81
N GLU A 129 -0.14 1.64 -6.68
CA GLU A 129 0.21 2.52 -7.79
C GLU A 129 1.53 3.23 -7.50
N TYR A 130 2.43 3.29 -8.48
CA TYR A 130 3.60 4.15 -8.39
C TYR A 130 3.29 5.45 -9.11
N LEU A 131 2.81 6.45 -8.37
CA LEU A 131 2.31 7.69 -8.95
C LEU A 131 3.39 8.41 -9.77
N ASN A 132 3.05 8.79 -11.00
CA ASN A 132 3.84 9.69 -11.84
C ASN A 132 3.08 10.98 -12.11
N GLY A 133 3.78 11.93 -12.71
CA GLY A 133 3.22 13.17 -13.20
C GLY A 133 3.92 14.39 -12.62
N LYS A 134 3.19 15.51 -12.62
CA LYS A 134 3.62 16.76 -12.00
C LYS A 134 2.76 17.02 -10.76
N PRO A 135 3.30 17.69 -9.74
CA PRO A 135 2.49 18.15 -8.62
C PRO A 135 1.27 18.94 -9.09
N THR A 136 0.14 18.72 -8.43
CA THR A 136 -1.10 19.46 -8.67
C THR A 136 -1.13 20.75 -7.87
N THR A 137 -1.88 21.73 -8.36
CA THR A 137 -2.28 22.93 -7.61
C THR A 137 -3.65 22.79 -6.95
N ASN A 138 -4.35 21.64 -7.14
CA ASN A 138 -5.60 21.39 -6.43
C ASN A 138 -5.36 21.39 -4.92
N ARG A 139 -6.29 21.96 -4.17
CA ARG A 139 -6.20 22.07 -2.70
C ARG A 139 -6.87 20.91 -1.98
N GLN A 140 -7.75 20.17 -2.64
CA GLN A 140 -8.53 19.10 -2.01
C GLN A 140 -7.99 17.72 -2.42
N SER A 141 -8.25 17.30 -3.65
CA SER A 141 -7.95 15.94 -4.09
C SER A 141 -7.55 15.84 -5.56
N VAL A 142 -6.94 14.72 -5.94
CA VAL A 142 -6.64 14.35 -7.31
C VAL A 142 -7.29 13.00 -7.58
N ARG A 143 -8.10 12.94 -8.64
CA ARG A 143 -8.67 11.68 -9.10
C ARG A 143 -7.59 10.83 -9.75
N ILE A 144 -7.22 9.75 -9.07
CA ILE A 144 -6.29 8.75 -9.61
C ILE A 144 -7.07 7.54 -10.15
N ARG A 145 -6.43 6.84 -11.09
CA ARG A 145 -6.95 5.60 -11.69
C ARG A 145 -5.89 4.54 -11.55
N ILE A 146 -6.12 3.59 -10.66
CA ILE A 146 -5.23 2.46 -10.40
C ILE A 146 -5.70 1.30 -11.26
N LYS A 147 -4.79 0.63 -11.98
CA LYS A 147 -5.19 -0.52 -12.79
C LYS A 147 -5.66 -1.68 -11.90
N ARG A 148 -6.70 -2.38 -12.33
CA ARG A 148 -7.24 -3.54 -11.58
C ARG A 148 -6.27 -4.71 -11.49
N GLU A 149 -5.33 -4.82 -12.43
CA GLU A 149 -4.22 -5.78 -12.39
C GLU A 149 -3.20 -5.46 -11.29
N GLN A 150 -3.08 -4.20 -10.88
CA GLN A 150 -2.19 -3.77 -9.79
C GLN A 150 -2.82 -4.05 -8.42
N ARG A 151 -3.31 -5.28 -8.23
CA ARG A 151 -3.70 -5.78 -6.91
C ARG A 151 -2.46 -6.08 -6.10
N LEU A 152 -2.50 -5.77 -4.82
CA LEU A 152 -1.45 -6.12 -3.88
C LEU A 152 -1.73 -7.52 -3.31
N THR A 153 -1.03 -8.49 -3.90
CA THR A 153 -0.96 -9.90 -3.51
C THR A 153 0.47 -10.25 -3.09
N PRO A 154 0.70 -11.36 -2.36
CA PRO A 154 2.06 -11.81 -2.05
C PRO A 154 2.95 -11.91 -3.29
N GLU A 155 2.42 -12.46 -4.38
CA GLU A 155 3.13 -12.66 -5.64
C GLU A 155 3.50 -11.31 -6.27
N SER A 156 2.52 -10.41 -6.45
CA SER A 156 2.79 -9.07 -7.00
C SER A 156 3.74 -8.26 -6.11
N LEU A 157 3.73 -8.46 -4.79
CA LEU A 157 4.61 -7.75 -3.88
C LEU A 157 6.07 -8.23 -4.05
N LEU A 158 6.29 -9.52 -4.25
CA LEU A 158 7.60 -10.06 -4.61
C LEU A 158 8.09 -9.54 -5.97
N GLU A 159 7.21 -9.44 -6.96
CA GLU A 159 7.54 -8.83 -8.26
C GLU A 159 7.96 -7.36 -8.12
N LEU A 160 7.29 -6.59 -7.26
CA LEU A 160 7.68 -5.22 -6.97
C LEU A 160 9.06 -5.16 -6.31
N ILE A 161 9.34 -6.02 -5.32
CA ILE A 161 10.68 -6.09 -4.70
C ILE A 161 11.74 -6.43 -5.76
N GLU A 162 11.46 -7.34 -6.68
CA GLU A 162 12.40 -7.67 -7.76
C GLU A 162 12.68 -6.46 -8.67
N LYS A 163 11.66 -5.66 -8.99
CA LYS A 163 11.87 -4.38 -9.70
C LYS A 163 12.80 -3.44 -8.94
N VAL A 164 12.76 -3.42 -7.59
CA VAL A 164 13.69 -2.60 -6.78
C VAL A 164 15.12 -3.07 -7.00
N LYS A 165 15.34 -4.38 -7.05
CA LYS A 165 16.65 -4.99 -7.19
C LYS A 165 17.30 -4.69 -8.53
N ILE A 166 16.52 -4.74 -9.61
CA ILE A 166 17.01 -4.52 -10.97
C ILE A 166 16.94 -3.05 -11.42
N GLY A 167 16.31 -2.18 -10.62
CA GLY A 167 16.18 -0.74 -10.90
C GLY A 167 15.12 -0.38 -11.95
N GLU A 168 14.10 -1.21 -12.14
CA GLU A 168 13.02 -1.00 -13.12
C GLU A 168 11.79 -0.29 -12.49
N TRP A 169 11.88 1.03 -12.28
CA TRP A 169 10.85 1.87 -11.63
C TRP A 169 10.58 3.21 -12.33
#